data_AF-V5GQK4-F1
#
_entry.id   AF-V5GQK4-F1
#
_cell.length_a   1.000
_cell.length_b   1.000
_cell.length_c   1.000
_cell.angle_alpha   90.00
_cell.angle_beta   90.00
_cell.angle_gamma   90.00
#
_symmetry.space_group_name_H-M   'P 1'
#
loop_
_entity.id
_entity.type
_entity.pdbx_description
1 polymer ?
#
loop_
_entity_poly.entity_id
_entity_poly.type
_entity_poly.pdbx_seq_one_letter_code
_entity_poly.pdbx_strand_id
1 'polypeptide(L)'
;MPIQPNMIAQNAVEPMQVDAPPEDNDNNEEENYTVENPSLDLEVYANSYIGLAKLYRLIYIADHCPSLRLEALKMAISYVMTTYNVNLYQVLHQKLGEATTAMSVPDVAAPSTSQDIPTMDSMWMETRSKKAALKLEKLDNDLKNYKSNSIKESIRRGHDDLGDHYLDCGDLSNALKCYSRARDYCTSGKHIVNMCLNVIKVSVHLENWSHVLSYVSKAEGTPDFSDTQTKDANQIILTKLKCAAG
;
A
#
# COMPACT_ATOMS: atom_id res chain seq x y z
N MET A 1 58.01 -8.69 -8.21
CA MET A 1 57.45 -7.82 -7.16
C MET A 1 58.22 -6.51 -7.14
N PRO A 2 57.64 -5.34 -6.79
CA PRO A 2 56.32 -5.10 -6.15
C PRO A 2 55.33 -4.30 -7.05
N ILE A 3 54.04 -4.68 -7.13
CA ILE A 3 52.85 -4.34 -6.30
C ILE A 3 52.34 -2.90 -6.52
N GLN A 4 51.27 -2.78 -7.33
CA GLN A 4 50.42 -1.59 -7.47
C GLN A 4 49.39 -1.52 -6.32
N PRO A 5 49.06 -0.33 -5.77
CA PRO A 5 47.97 -0.19 -4.82
C PRO A 5 46.63 -0.11 -5.53
N ASN A 6 45.73 -1.02 -5.15
CA ASN A 6 44.38 -1.15 -5.65
C ASN A 6 43.43 -0.18 -4.92
N MET A 7 42.37 0.20 -5.64
CA MET A 7 41.37 1.21 -5.29
C MET A 7 40.52 0.85 -4.06
N ILE A 8 40.14 1.87 -3.28
CA ILE A 8 38.92 1.85 -2.46
C ILE A 8 38.12 3.08 -2.84
N ALA A 9 37.26 2.95 -3.85
CA ALA A 9 36.19 3.90 -4.10
C ALA A 9 35.13 3.71 -3.00
N GLN A 10 35.10 4.66 -2.05
CA GLN A 10 34.01 4.77 -1.10
C GLN A 10 32.74 5.14 -1.88
N ASN A 11 31.79 4.21 -1.95
CA ASN A 11 30.43 4.48 -2.44
C ASN A 11 29.74 5.44 -1.45
N ALA A 12 29.85 6.74 -1.70
CA ALA A 12 29.03 7.75 -1.05
C ALA A 12 27.61 7.64 -1.63
N VAL A 13 26.71 7.01 -0.88
CA VAL A 13 25.28 6.99 -1.22
C VAL A 13 24.68 8.32 -0.78
N GLU A 14 24.18 9.09 -1.74
CA GLU A 14 23.58 10.41 -1.52
C GLU A 14 22.41 10.38 -0.51
N PRO A 15 22.23 11.45 0.28
CA PRO A 15 21.08 11.56 1.16
C PRO A 15 19.81 11.62 0.31
N MET A 16 18.91 10.63 0.50
CA MET A 16 17.57 10.64 -0.13
C MET A 16 16.92 12.01 0.01
N GLN A 17 16.72 12.69 -1.12
CA GLN A 17 15.92 13.91 -1.19
C GLN A 17 14.47 13.52 -0.93
N VAL A 18 13.94 13.97 0.21
CA VAL A 18 12.53 13.78 0.60
C VAL A 18 11.65 14.89 -0.02
N ASP A 19 12.27 15.85 -0.70
CA ASP A 19 11.64 17.00 -1.35
C ASP A 19 11.87 16.97 -2.87
N ALA A 20 11.74 15.79 -3.50
CA ALA A 20 11.51 15.78 -4.94
C ALA A 20 10.14 16.43 -5.19
N PRO A 21 10.03 17.47 -6.04
CA PRO A 21 8.72 17.97 -6.46
C PRO A 21 7.94 16.79 -7.05
N PRO A 22 6.59 16.77 -6.95
CA PRO A 22 5.81 15.78 -7.66
C PRO A 22 6.26 15.82 -9.12
N GLU A 23 6.86 14.73 -9.60
CA GLU A 23 7.06 14.56 -11.04
C GLU A 23 5.64 14.55 -11.59
N ASP A 24 5.29 15.59 -12.37
CA ASP A 24 4.05 15.66 -13.11
C ASP A 24 4.03 14.41 -14.00
N ASN A 25 3.27 13.39 -13.57
CA ASN A 25 3.04 12.19 -14.33
C ASN A 25 2.07 12.54 -15.46
N ASP A 26 2.58 13.30 -16.44
CA ASP A 26 1.89 13.67 -17.67
C ASP A 26 1.66 12.40 -18.49
N ASN A 27 0.47 11.81 -18.32
CA ASN A 27 -0.23 10.81 -19.13
C ASN A 27 -0.65 9.56 -18.33
N ASN A 28 -1.75 9.69 -17.59
CA ASN A 28 -2.71 8.60 -17.43
C ASN A 28 -4.07 9.17 -17.82
N GLU A 29 -4.34 9.31 -19.12
CA GLU A 29 -5.73 9.35 -19.57
C GLU A 29 -6.33 8.00 -19.19
N GLU A 30 -7.11 7.94 -18.10
CA GLU A 30 -7.89 6.75 -17.77
C GLU A 30 -8.79 6.44 -18.98
N GLU A 31 -8.44 5.43 -19.76
CA GLU A 31 -9.26 4.95 -20.86
C GLU A 31 -10.61 4.52 -20.27
N ASN A 32 -11.64 5.34 -20.49
CA ASN A 32 -13.00 5.06 -20.06
C ASN A 32 -13.61 3.97 -20.96
N TYR A 33 -13.31 2.71 -20.66
CA TYR A 33 -13.91 1.56 -21.32
C TYR A 33 -14.88 0.82 -20.40
N THR A 34 -15.82 0.08 -21.00
CA THR A 34 -16.84 -0.67 -20.27
C THR A 34 -16.82 -2.12 -20.70
N VAL A 35 -16.86 -3.03 -19.73
CA VAL A 35 -16.89 -4.49 -19.95
C VAL A 35 -18.31 -4.99 -19.71
N GLU A 36 -19.00 -5.37 -20.79
CA GLU A 36 -20.40 -5.80 -20.72
C GLU A 36 -20.57 -7.26 -20.25
N ASN A 37 -19.69 -8.17 -20.68
CA ASN A 37 -19.80 -9.61 -20.42
C ASN A 37 -18.55 -10.17 -19.71
N PRO A 38 -18.36 -9.89 -18.41
CA PRO A 38 -17.25 -10.45 -17.64
C PRO A 38 -17.48 -11.93 -17.33
N SER A 39 -16.48 -12.78 -17.57
CA SER A 39 -16.44 -14.18 -17.10
C SER A 39 -15.73 -14.34 -15.75
N LEU A 40 -15.52 -13.23 -15.04
CA LEU A 40 -14.72 -13.14 -13.83
C LEU A 40 -15.51 -13.65 -12.61
N ASP A 41 -14.95 -14.60 -11.87
CA ASP A 41 -15.40 -14.91 -10.52
C ASP A 41 -14.82 -13.89 -9.54
N LEU A 42 -15.67 -12.96 -9.10
CA LEU A 42 -15.28 -11.82 -8.29
C LEU A 42 -14.78 -12.23 -6.90
N GLU A 43 -15.39 -13.23 -6.28
CA GLU A 43 -15.04 -13.67 -4.92
C GLU A 43 -13.66 -14.34 -4.90
N VAL A 44 -13.44 -15.27 -5.82
CA VAL A 44 -12.15 -15.96 -5.98
C VAL A 44 -11.05 -14.96 -6.30
N TYR A 45 -11.31 -14.02 -7.21
CA TYR A 45 -10.35 -12.99 -7.58
C TYR A 45 -10.00 -12.10 -6.37
N ALA A 46 -11.00 -11.59 -5.66
CA ALA A 46 -10.78 -10.68 -4.53
C ALA A 46 -10.08 -11.37 -3.34
N ASN A 47 -10.28 -12.67 -3.14
CA ASN A 47 -9.62 -13.45 -2.09
C ASN A 47 -8.15 -13.77 -2.38
N SER A 48 -7.70 -13.54 -3.61
CA SER A 48 -6.29 -13.65 -3.99
C SER A 48 -5.44 -12.43 -3.57
N TYR A 49 -6.08 -11.35 -3.11
CA TYR A 49 -5.43 -10.10 -2.73
C TYR A 49 -5.75 -9.69 -1.30
N ILE A 50 -4.89 -8.83 -0.73
CA ILE A 50 -5.06 -8.27 0.62
C ILE A 50 -4.71 -6.77 0.63
N GLY A 51 -5.09 -6.08 1.69
CA GLY A 51 -4.79 -4.67 1.92
C GLY A 51 -5.37 -3.74 0.85
N LEU A 52 -4.68 -2.62 0.62
CA LEU A 52 -5.08 -1.62 -0.38
C LEU A 52 -5.16 -2.20 -1.80
N ALA A 53 -4.33 -3.19 -2.13
CA ALA A 53 -4.35 -3.85 -3.43
C ALA A 53 -5.69 -4.57 -3.73
N LYS A 54 -6.33 -5.16 -2.71
CA LYS A 54 -7.67 -5.74 -2.84
C LYS A 54 -8.72 -4.66 -3.08
N LEU A 55 -8.63 -3.57 -2.32
CA LEU A 55 -9.58 -2.44 -2.40
C LEU A 55 -9.52 -1.76 -3.77
N TYR A 56 -8.33 -1.37 -4.24
CA TYR A 56 -8.17 -0.72 -5.54
C TYR A 56 -8.61 -1.61 -6.70
N ARG A 57 -8.37 -2.92 -6.63
CA ARG A 57 -8.85 -3.86 -7.65
C ARG A 57 -10.38 -3.96 -7.68
N LEU A 58 -11.03 -3.99 -6.51
CA LEU A 58 -12.49 -4.01 -6.44
C LEU A 58 -13.10 -2.70 -6.94
N ILE A 59 -12.49 -1.56 -6.62
CA ILE A 59 -12.90 -0.25 -7.13
C ILE A 59 -12.77 -0.20 -8.65
N TYR A 60 -11.63 -0.67 -9.18
CA TYR A 60 -11.39 -0.71 -10.62
C TYR A 60 -12.43 -1.57 -11.35
N ILE A 61 -12.74 -2.77 -10.82
CA ILE A 61 -13.81 -3.62 -11.37
C ILE A 61 -15.16 -2.92 -11.29
N ALA A 62 -15.46 -2.24 -10.18
CA ALA A 62 -16.71 -1.52 -10.03
C ALA A 62 -16.87 -0.41 -11.09
N ASP A 63 -15.80 0.30 -11.41
CA ASP A 63 -15.83 1.38 -12.38
C ASP A 63 -16.02 0.85 -13.82
N HIS A 64 -15.36 -0.25 -14.19
CA HIS A 64 -15.32 -0.75 -15.57
C HIS A 64 -16.34 -1.86 -15.91
N CYS A 65 -16.89 -2.58 -14.92
CA CYS A 65 -17.80 -3.72 -15.13
C CYS A 65 -19.18 -3.45 -14.52
N PRO A 66 -20.14 -2.87 -15.26
CA PRO A 66 -21.46 -2.50 -14.73
C PRO A 66 -22.22 -3.68 -14.11
N SER A 67 -22.11 -4.87 -14.69
CA SER A 67 -22.76 -6.09 -14.20
C SER A 67 -22.21 -6.60 -12.86
N LEU A 68 -20.94 -6.31 -12.54
CA LEU A 68 -20.30 -6.68 -11.28
C LEU A 68 -20.20 -5.54 -10.27
N ARG A 69 -20.57 -4.31 -10.67
CA ARG A 69 -20.37 -3.08 -9.90
C ARG A 69 -20.94 -3.14 -8.49
N LEU A 70 -22.18 -3.57 -8.36
CA LEU A 70 -22.87 -3.60 -7.06
C LEU A 70 -22.20 -4.57 -6.09
N GLU A 71 -21.88 -5.78 -6.55
CA GLU A 71 -21.22 -6.79 -5.72
C GLU A 71 -19.77 -6.42 -5.38
N ALA A 72 -19.04 -5.83 -6.32
CA ALA A 72 -17.69 -5.33 -6.08
C ALA A 72 -17.67 -4.22 -5.00
N LEU A 73 -18.62 -3.28 -5.04
CA LEU A 73 -18.75 -2.23 -4.04
C LEU A 73 -19.15 -2.80 -2.66
N LYS A 74 -20.09 -3.75 -2.59
CA LYS A 74 -20.45 -4.43 -1.34
C LYS A 74 -19.25 -5.13 -0.70
N MET A 75 -18.48 -5.87 -1.50
CA MET A 75 -17.26 -6.54 -1.04
C MET A 75 -16.19 -5.55 -0.59
N ALA A 76 -16.02 -4.43 -1.31
CA ALA A 76 -15.07 -3.39 -0.95
C ALA A 76 -15.46 -2.71 0.38
N ILE A 77 -16.74 -2.43 0.60
CA ILE A 77 -17.27 -1.85 1.84
C ILE A 77 -17.05 -2.83 3.01
N SER A 78 -17.40 -4.10 2.85
CA SER A 78 -17.16 -5.11 3.88
C SER A 78 -15.67 -5.20 4.25
N TYR A 79 -14.79 -5.17 3.25
CA TYR A 79 -13.36 -5.26 3.47
C TYR A 79 -12.76 -3.99 4.10
N VAL A 80 -13.14 -2.79 3.64
CA VAL A 80 -12.60 -1.54 4.21
C VAL A 80 -12.96 -1.37 5.68
N MET A 81 -14.12 -1.90 6.11
CA MET A 81 -14.53 -1.88 7.53
C MET A 81 -13.57 -2.65 8.46
N THR A 82 -12.73 -3.53 7.91
CA THR A 82 -11.67 -4.21 8.66
C THR A 82 -10.42 -3.34 8.87
N THR A 83 -10.27 -2.26 8.10
CA THR A 83 -9.11 -1.34 8.10
C THR A 83 -9.37 -0.08 8.95
N TYR A 84 -8.50 0.93 8.88
CA TYR A 84 -8.72 2.25 9.49
C TYR A 84 -9.02 3.34 8.45
N ASN A 85 -9.22 2.96 7.19
CA ASN A 85 -9.41 3.91 6.10
C ASN A 85 -10.86 4.40 6.01
N VAL A 86 -11.19 5.37 6.85
CA VAL A 86 -12.54 5.97 6.93
C VAL A 86 -12.86 6.80 5.68
N ASN A 87 -11.86 7.46 5.10
CA ASN A 87 -12.04 8.23 3.88
C ASN A 87 -12.50 7.33 2.71
N LEU A 88 -11.83 6.19 2.54
CA LEU A 88 -12.21 5.25 1.49
C LEU A 88 -13.58 4.63 1.73
N TYR A 89 -13.96 4.38 2.98
CA TYR A 89 -15.31 3.95 3.33
C TYR A 89 -16.38 4.95 2.85
N GLN A 90 -16.15 6.26 3.06
CA GLN A 90 -17.05 7.31 2.57
C GLN A 90 -17.15 7.32 1.04
N VAL A 91 -16.00 7.28 0.35
CA VAL A 91 -15.93 7.25 -1.12
C VAL A 91 -16.67 6.02 -1.69
N LEU A 92 -16.50 4.85 -1.09
CA LEU A 92 -17.17 3.62 -1.52
C LEU A 92 -18.69 3.71 -1.36
N HIS A 93 -19.18 4.27 -0.25
CA HIS A 93 -20.61 4.49 -0.06
C HIS A 93 -21.19 5.55 -1.00
N GLN A 94 -20.42 6.58 -1.34
CA GLN A 94 -20.81 7.54 -2.37
C GLN A 94 -20.98 6.85 -3.73
N LYS A 95 -19.97 6.09 -4.18
CA LYS A 95 -20.04 5.29 -5.42
C LYS A 95 -21.20 4.30 -5.41
N LEU A 96 -21.50 3.67 -4.26
CA LEU A 96 -22.64 2.76 -4.11
C LEU A 96 -23.97 3.49 -4.28
N GLY A 97 -24.11 4.70 -3.73
CA GLY A 97 -25.28 5.54 -3.91
C GLY A 97 -25.51 5.90 -5.38
N GLU A 98 -24.46 6.34 -6.07
CA GLU A 98 -24.49 6.67 -7.51
C GLU A 98 -24.85 5.45 -8.38
N ALA A 99 -24.30 4.27 -8.07
CA ALA A 99 -24.63 3.04 -8.78
C ALA A 99 -26.10 2.63 -8.59
N THR A 100 -26.64 2.84 -7.39
CA THR A 100 -28.04 2.49 -7.07
C THR A 100 -29.03 3.44 -7.74
N THR A 101 -28.74 4.75 -7.77
CA THR A 101 -29.60 5.73 -8.45
C THR A 101 -29.58 5.54 -9.96
N ALA A 102 -28.44 5.21 -10.55
CA ALA A 102 -28.36 4.90 -11.98
C ALA A 102 -29.21 3.68 -12.41
N MET A 103 -29.45 2.73 -11.50
CA MET A 103 -30.31 1.57 -11.75
C MET A 103 -31.82 1.89 -11.61
N SER A 104 -32.19 3.03 -11.00
CA SER A 104 -33.59 3.42 -10.76
C SER A 104 -34.26 4.10 -11.96
N VAL A 105 -34.16 3.47 -13.14
CA VAL A 105 -34.97 3.82 -14.31
C VAL A 105 -36.39 3.28 -14.12
N PRO A 106 -37.46 4.06 -14.40
CA PRO A 106 -38.83 3.62 -14.22
C PRO A 106 -39.25 2.72 -15.39
N ASP A 107 -38.87 1.44 -15.36
CA ASP A 107 -39.57 0.44 -16.17
C ASP A 107 -39.78 -0.86 -15.38
N VAL A 108 -41.04 -1.25 -15.39
CA VAL A 108 -41.76 -2.42 -14.88
C VAL A 108 -40.93 -3.54 -14.21
N ALA A 109 -41.25 -3.78 -12.93
CA ALA A 109 -41.19 -5.06 -12.21
C ALA A 109 -39.83 -5.77 -12.07
N ALA A 110 -39.03 -5.34 -11.09
CA ALA A 110 -38.10 -6.23 -10.39
C ALA A 110 -38.43 -6.24 -8.89
N PRO A 111 -38.81 -7.39 -8.29
CA PRO A 111 -38.98 -7.47 -6.85
C PRO A 111 -37.60 -7.50 -6.16
N SER A 112 -37.45 -6.71 -5.10
CA SER A 112 -36.51 -6.95 -3.97
C SER A 112 -34.99 -6.96 -4.26
N THR A 113 -34.40 -5.86 -4.74
CA THR A 113 -32.94 -5.60 -4.62
C THR A 113 -32.57 -4.58 -3.54
N SER A 114 -33.56 -3.98 -2.86
CA SER A 114 -33.34 -2.94 -1.85
C SER A 114 -32.96 -3.45 -0.45
N GLN A 115 -33.03 -4.76 -0.17
CA GLN A 115 -32.79 -5.30 1.18
C GLN A 115 -31.32 -5.57 1.52
N ASP A 116 -30.41 -5.63 0.54
CA ASP A 116 -29.00 -6.00 0.75
C ASP A 116 -28.00 -4.87 0.46
N ILE A 117 -28.46 -3.61 0.37
CA ILE A 117 -27.57 -2.46 0.12
C ILE A 117 -27.04 -1.92 1.45
N PRO A 118 -25.71 -1.98 1.70
CA PRO A 118 -25.14 -1.46 2.94
C PRO A 118 -25.39 0.04 3.10
N THR A 119 -25.90 0.44 4.26
CA THR A 119 -26.06 1.86 4.60
C THR A 119 -24.78 2.42 5.22
N MET A 120 -24.56 3.73 5.07
CA MET A 120 -23.41 4.40 5.67
C MET A 120 -23.61 4.51 7.19
N ASP A 121 -22.63 4.02 7.95
CA ASP A 121 -22.65 4.04 9.41
C ASP A 121 -21.75 5.16 9.95
N SER A 122 -22.37 6.28 10.31
CA SER A 122 -21.68 7.44 10.90
C SER A 122 -21.05 7.13 12.26
N MET A 123 -21.65 6.25 13.05
CA MET A 123 -21.12 5.86 14.36
C MET A 123 -19.86 5.01 14.20
N TRP A 124 -19.84 4.11 13.21
CA TRP A 124 -18.63 3.38 12.84
C TRP A 124 -17.51 4.34 12.43
N MET A 125 -17.79 5.33 11.57
CA MET A 125 -16.78 6.30 11.12
C MET A 125 -16.16 7.07 12.29
N GLU A 126 -16.98 7.59 13.21
CA GLU A 126 -16.50 8.32 14.39
C GLU A 126 -15.66 7.42 15.30
N THR A 127 -16.19 6.23 15.62
CA THR A 127 -15.52 5.26 16.50
C THR A 127 -14.20 4.80 15.91
N ARG A 128 -14.17 4.53 14.60
CA ARG A 128 -12.98 4.05 13.90
C ARG A 128 -11.93 5.14 13.78
N SER A 129 -12.33 6.38 13.48
CA SER A 129 -11.45 7.56 13.44
C SER A 129 -10.80 7.81 14.79
N LYS A 130 -11.59 7.75 15.88
CA LYS A 130 -11.08 7.89 17.24
C LYS A 130 -10.09 6.78 17.59
N LYS A 131 -10.38 5.54 17.22
CA LYS A 131 -9.49 4.40 17.45
C LYS A 131 -8.18 4.52 16.66
N ALA A 132 -8.23 5.00 15.42
CA ALA A 132 -7.04 5.29 14.62
C ALA A 132 -6.18 6.36 15.30
N ALA A 133 -6.78 7.49 15.71
CA ALA A 133 -6.07 8.57 16.39
C ALA A 133 -5.38 8.12 17.69
N LEU A 134 -6.08 7.33 18.53
CA LEU A 134 -5.50 6.78 19.76
C LEU A 134 -4.36 5.78 19.48
N LYS A 135 -4.46 4.97 18.42
CA LYS A 135 -3.38 4.06 18.00
C LYS A 135 -2.17 4.88 17.53
N LEU A 136 -2.37 5.92 16.74
CA LEU A 136 -1.31 6.81 16.27
C LEU A 136 -0.58 7.48 17.44
N GLU A 137 -1.33 8.09 18.38
CA GLU A 137 -0.75 8.74 19.56
C GLU A 137 0.11 7.76 20.39
N LYS A 138 -0.38 6.53 20.57
CA LYS A 138 0.36 5.48 21.27
C LYS A 138 1.68 5.16 20.54
N LEU A 139 1.63 4.92 19.23
CA LEU A 139 2.81 4.60 18.43
C LEU A 139 3.84 5.74 18.44
N ASP A 140 3.39 6.99 18.37
CA ASP A 140 4.27 8.16 18.48
C ASP A 140 4.94 8.26 19.85
N ASN A 141 4.20 7.99 20.93
CA ASN A 141 4.75 7.98 22.29
C ASN A 141 5.77 6.84 22.47
N ASP A 142 5.46 5.64 21.96
CA ASP A 142 6.38 4.49 21.98
C ASP A 142 7.66 4.81 21.21
N LEU A 143 7.56 5.41 20.01
CA LEU A 143 8.71 5.82 19.22
C LEU A 143 9.57 6.88 19.92
N LYS A 144 8.94 7.88 20.57
CA LYS A 144 9.66 8.88 21.39
C LYS A 144 10.44 8.22 22.52
N ASN A 145 9.83 7.26 23.21
CA ASN A 145 10.48 6.49 24.27
C ASN A 145 11.67 5.67 23.73
N TYR A 146 11.51 5.01 22.57
CA TYR A 146 12.61 4.28 21.93
C TYR A 146 13.78 5.17 21.54
N LYS A 147 13.49 6.39 21.05
CA LYS A 147 14.51 7.41 20.74
C LYS A 147 15.23 7.88 21.99
N SER A 148 14.51 8.16 23.08
CA SER A 148 15.12 8.54 24.37
C SER A 148 16.05 7.45 24.90
N ASN A 149 15.69 6.18 24.74
CA ASN A 149 16.50 5.04 25.18
C ASN A 149 17.64 4.70 24.21
N SER A 150 17.73 5.35 23.05
CA SER A 150 18.78 5.15 22.04
C SER A 150 18.91 3.70 21.54
N ILE A 151 17.80 2.94 21.49
CA ILE A 151 17.80 1.55 21.03
C ILE A 151 17.46 1.52 19.54
N LYS A 152 18.48 1.40 18.67
CA LYS A 152 18.31 1.45 17.20
C LYS A 152 17.23 0.51 16.66
N GLU A 153 17.23 -0.76 17.07
CA GLU A 153 16.26 -1.73 16.56
C GLU A 153 14.82 -1.41 16.98
N SER A 154 14.61 -0.87 18.19
CA SER A 154 13.29 -0.43 18.63
C SER A 154 12.82 0.79 17.86
N ILE A 155 13.72 1.74 17.57
CA ILE A 155 13.40 2.92 16.76
C ILE A 155 13.03 2.50 15.32
N ARG A 156 13.79 1.56 14.74
CA ARG A 156 13.54 1.01 13.42
C ARG A 156 12.15 0.37 13.33
N ARG A 157 11.83 -0.53 14.27
CA ARG A 157 10.51 -1.17 14.34
C ARG A 157 9.39 -0.17 14.61
N GLY A 158 9.60 0.82 15.47
CA GLY A 158 8.62 1.87 15.71
C GLY A 158 8.31 2.69 14.45
N HIS A 159 9.31 2.91 13.57
CA HIS A 159 9.06 3.52 12.26
C HIS A 159 8.29 2.60 11.31
N ASP A 160 8.56 1.28 11.31
CA ASP A 160 7.78 0.31 10.53
C ASP A 160 6.32 0.26 10.99
N ASP A 161 6.08 0.18 12.31
CA ASP A 161 4.73 0.10 12.90
C ASP A 161 3.90 1.36 12.61
N LEU A 162 4.53 2.54 12.62
CA LEU A 162 3.88 3.78 12.18
C LEU A 162 3.58 3.76 10.68
N GLY A 163 4.51 3.29 9.86
CA GLY A 163 4.31 3.16 8.41
C GLY A 163 3.13 2.25 8.08
N ASP A 164 3.06 1.09 8.73
CA ASP A 164 1.95 0.13 8.60
C ASP A 164 0.62 0.75 9.04
N HIS A 165 0.61 1.51 10.15
CA HIS A 165 -0.59 2.21 10.58
C HIS A 165 -1.06 3.27 9.59
N TYR A 166 -0.15 4.06 9.01
CA TYR A 166 -0.51 5.03 7.98
C TYR A 166 -1.04 4.35 6.72
N LEU A 167 -0.49 3.20 6.31
CA LEU A 167 -1.06 2.40 5.23
C LEU A 167 -2.48 1.90 5.54
N ASP A 168 -2.73 1.41 6.76
CA ASP A 168 -4.07 0.98 7.18
C ASP A 168 -5.09 2.13 7.17
N CYS A 169 -4.63 3.36 7.41
CA CYS A 169 -5.43 4.58 7.34
C CYS A 169 -5.60 5.11 5.90
N GLY A 170 -4.80 4.63 4.94
CA GLY A 170 -4.78 5.12 3.56
C GLY A 170 -3.89 6.34 3.32
N ASP A 171 -3.03 6.73 4.27
CA ASP A 171 -2.12 7.85 4.14
C ASP A 171 -0.75 7.37 3.61
N LEU A 172 -0.65 7.31 2.29
CA LEU A 172 0.54 6.80 1.60
C LEU A 172 1.76 7.71 1.79
N SER A 173 1.55 9.03 1.82
CA SER A 173 2.61 10.03 1.96
C SER A 173 3.33 9.93 3.31
N ASN A 174 2.57 9.81 4.40
CA ASN A 174 3.16 9.65 5.72
C ASN A 174 3.73 8.25 5.95
N ALA A 175 3.12 7.21 5.38
CA ALA A 175 3.70 5.87 5.38
C ALA A 175 5.10 5.84 4.75
N LEU A 176 5.26 6.44 3.56
CA LEU A 176 6.54 6.52 2.86
C LEU A 176 7.61 7.25 3.68
N LYS A 177 7.24 8.35 4.33
CA LYS A 177 8.13 9.11 5.22
C LYS A 177 8.60 8.27 6.42
N CYS A 178 7.71 7.48 7.02
CA CYS A 178 8.05 6.60 8.14
C CYS A 178 9.06 5.52 7.74
N TYR A 179 8.80 4.78 6.65
CA TYR A 179 9.75 3.76 6.18
C TYR A 179 11.09 4.38 5.75
N SER A 180 11.08 5.56 5.14
CA SER A 180 12.30 6.27 4.76
C SER A 180 13.16 6.65 5.98
N ARG A 181 12.53 7.07 7.08
CA ARG A 181 13.23 7.39 8.34
C ARG A 181 13.78 6.15 9.05
N ALA A 182 13.19 4.97 8.85
CA ALA A 182 13.70 3.73 9.41
C ALA A 182 15.13 3.40 8.93
N ARG A 183 15.52 3.89 7.74
CA ARG A 183 16.82 3.68 7.10
C ARG A 183 18.01 3.95 8.02
N ASP A 184 17.98 5.07 8.73
CA ASP A 184 19.12 5.53 9.54
C ASP A 184 19.37 4.63 10.76
N TYR A 185 18.42 3.73 11.05
CA TYR A 185 18.47 2.75 12.13
C TYR A 185 18.70 1.31 11.63
N CYS A 186 18.89 1.10 10.32
CA CYS A 186 19.28 -0.18 9.76
C CYS A 186 20.74 -0.52 10.13
N THR A 187 20.97 -1.75 10.58
CA THR A 187 22.29 -2.24 11.02
C THR A 187 22.74 -3.50 10.29
N SER A 188 21.88 -4.10 9.46
CA SER A 188 22.15 -5.29 8.67
C SER A 188 21.58 -5.16 7.26
N GLY A 189 22.12 -5.92 6.30
CA GLY A 189 21.56 -5.98 4.94
C GLY A 189 20.08 -6.38 4.93
N LYS A 190 19.68 -7.30 5.81
CA LYS A 190 18.27 -7.71 6.00
C LYS A 190 17.37 -6.53 6.36
N HIS A 191 17.84 -5.60 7.21
CA HIS A 191 17.05 -4.42 7.57
C HIS A 191 16.87 -3.49 6.37
N ILE A 192 17.91 -3.32 5.55
CA ILE A 192 17.87 -2.48 4.35
C ILE A 192 16.91 -3.07 3.32
N VAL A 193 17.00 -4.38 3.06
CA VAL A 193 16.13 -5.08 2.10
C VAL A 193 14.67 -5.01 2.53
N ASN A 194 14.36 -5.27 3.81
CA ASN A 194 12.98 -5.16 4.32
C ASN A 194 12.43 -3.73 4.18
N MET A 195 13.24 -2.72 4.52
CA MET A 195 12.87 -1.32 4.32
C MET A 195 12.62 -1.01 2.84
N CYS A 196 13.45 -1.52 1.92
CA CYS A 196 13.24 -1.33 0.49
C CYS A 196 11.93 -1.96 0.01
N LEU A 197 11.59 -3.17 0.49
CA LEU A 197 10.30 -3.80 0.19
C LEU A 197 9.11 -2.98 0.67
N ASN A 198 9.20 -2.38 1.87
CA ASN A 198 8.15 -1.50 2.39
C ASN A 198 8.01 -0.23 1.55
N VAL A 199 9.12 0.41 1.17
CA VAL A 199 9.10 1.58 0.28
C VAL A 199 8.49 1.23 -1.07
N ILE A 200 8.94 0.15 -1.72
CA ILE A 200 8.37 -0.34 -2.99
C ILE A 200 6.85 -0.52 -2.88
N LYS A 201 6.38 -1.16 -1.81
CA LYS A 201 4.94 -1.38 -1.57
C LYS A 201 4.16 -0.07 -1.56
N VAL A 202 4.67 0.98 -0.91
CA VAL A 202 4.00 2.29 -0.89
C VAL A 202 4.11 2.99 -2.25
N SER A 203 5.28 2.95 -2.89
CA SER A 203 5.51 3.58 -4.20
C SER A 203 4.63 3.00 -5.30
N VAL A 204 4.33 1.69 -5.26
CA VAL A 204 3.33 1.06 -6.16
C VAL A 204 1.95 1.67 -5.98
N HIS A 205 1.54 1.96 -4.74
CA HIS A 205 0.24 2.60 -4.48
C HIS A 205 0.21 4.10 -4.81
N LEU A 206 1.36 4.74 -4.89
CA LEU A 206 1.53 6.12 -5.35
C LEU A 206 1.76 6.22 -6.87
N GLU A 207 1.75 5.08 -7.59
CA GLU A 207 2.05 4.98 -9.02
C GLU A 207 3.42 5.57 -9.41
N ASN A 208 4.36 5.61 -8.45
CA ASN A 208 5.71 6.11 -8.69
C ASN A 208 6.66 4.98 -9.07
N TRP A 209 6.64 4.61 -10.35
CA TRP A 209 7.39 3.48 -10.90
C TRP A 209 8.91 3.72 -10.94
N SER A 210 9.36 4.96 -11.15
CA SER A 210 10.78 5.32 -11.11
C SER A 210 11.38 5.06 -9.72
N HIS A 211 10.61 5.38 -8.67
CA HIS A 211 10.98 5.11 -7.29
C HIS A 211 10.99 3.61 -6.99
N VAL A 212 10.02 2.84 -7.51
CA VAL A 212 10.00 1.37 -7.39
C VAL A 212 11.30 0.77 -7.96
N LEU A 213 11.65 1.10 -9.21
CA LEU A 213 12.84 0.56 -9.87
C LEU A 213 14.13 0.91 -9.12
N SER A 214 14.25 2.16 -8.66
CA SER A 214 15.40 2.61 -7.87
C SER A 214 15.60 1.79 -6.59
N TYR A 215 14.51 1.47 -5.89
CA TYR A 215 14.57 0.67 -4.67
C TYR A 215 14.73 -0.82 -4.91
N VAL A 216 14.27 -1.34 -6.06
CA VAL A 216 14.61 -2.70 -6.49
C VAL A 216 16.11 -2.83 -6.69
N SER A 217 16.73 -1.93 -7.48
CA SER A 217 18.19 -1.96 -7.69
C SER A 217 18.97 -1.80 -6.38
N LYS A 218 18.48 -0.96 -5.47
CA LYS A 218 19.08 -0.80 -4.13
C LYS A 218 19.00 -2.06 -3.28
N ALA A 219 17.85 -2.75 -3.28
CA ALA A 219 17.68 -4.00 -2.56
C ALA A 219 18.60 -5.10 -3.12
N GLU A 220 18.67 -5.23 -4.45
CA GLU A 220 19.54 -6.21 -5.13
C GLU A 220 21.03 -5.93 -4.90
N GLY A 221 21.43 -4.65 -4.81
CA GLY A 221 22.81 -4.24 -4.56
C GLY A 221 23.25 -4.30 -3.08
N THR A 222 22.38 -4.72 -2.16
CA THR A 222 22.71 -4.77 -0.73
C THR A 222 23.66 -5.96 -0.44
N PRO A 223 24.82 -5.75 0.21
CA PRO A 223 25.72 -6.83 0.59
C PRO A 223 25.03 -7.81 1.56
N ASP A 224 25.43 -9.08 1.53
CA ASP A 224 24.83 -10.22 2.27
C ASP A 224 23.46 -10.71 1.74
N PHE A 225 22.94 -10.15 0.64
CA PHE A 225 21.73 -10.65 -0.03
C PHE A 225 21.91 -12.06 -0.64
N SER A 226 23.14 -12.48 -0.94
CA SER A 226 23.47 -13.76 -1.57
C SER A 226 23.94 -14.86 -0.61
N ASP A 227 23.86 -14.66 0.70
CA ASP A 227 24.43 -15.61 1.67
C ASP A 227 23.75 -17.00 1.63
N THR A 228 24.59 -18.02 1.49
CA THR A 228 24.24 -19.43 1.19
C THR A 228 23.34 -20.09 2.24
N GLN A 229 23.29 -19.57 3.47
CA GLN A 229 22.46 -20.08 4.57
C GLN A 229 21.01 -19.61 4.53
N THR A 230 20.68 -18.61 3.70
CA THR A 230 19.35 -17.99 3.59
C THR A 230 18.74 -18.13 2.18
N LYS A 231 19.25 -19.06 1.37
CA LYS A 231 18.90 -19.24 -0.05
C LYS A 231 17.40 -19.22 -0.33
N ASP A 232 16.58 -19.94 0.43
CA ASP A 232 15.13 -20.02 0.16
C ASP A 232 14.40 -18.71 0.48
N ALA A 233 14.72 -18.06 1.60
CA ALA A 233 14.14 -16.77 1.97
C ALA A 233 14.57 -15.66 0.99
N ASN A 234 15.84 -15.68 0.59
CA ASN A 234 16.40 -14.72 -0.37
C ASN A 234 15.82 -14.95 -1.77
N GLN A 235 15.53 -16.21 -2.14
CA GLN A 235 14.84 -16.53 -3.40
C GLN A 235 13.43 -15.94 -3.43
N ILE A 236 12.66 -16.03 -2.34
CA ILE A 236 11.33 -15.39 -2.25
C ILE A 236 11.45 -13.87 -2.40
N ILE A 237 12.44 -13.24 -1.76
CA ILE A 237 12.66 -11.80 -1.88
C ILE A 237 13.03 -11.43 -3.31
N LEU A 238 13.94 -12.18 -3.94
CA LEU A 238 14.32 -11.97 -5.34
C LEU A 238 13.11 -12.07 -6.26
N THR A 239 12.25 -13.08 -6.09
CA THR A 239 11.01 -13.20 -6.86
C THR A 239 10.12 -11.97 -6.67
N LYS A 240 9.95 -11.48 -5.43
CA LYS A 240 9.19 -10.25 -5.15
C LYS A 240 9.78 -9.03 -5.86
N LEU A 241 11.11 -8.87 -5.82
CA LEU A 241 11.80 -7.75 -6.48
C LEU A 241 11.64 -7.82 -8.00
N LYS A 242 11.75 -9.00 -8.60
CA LYS A 242 11.48 -9.19 -10.04
C LYS A 242 10.03 -8.91 -10.40
N CYS A 243 9.07 -9.34 -9.58
CA CYS A 243 7.65 -9.02 -9.78
C CYS A 243 7.33 -7.53 -9.59
N ALA A 244 8.09 -6.80 -8.76
CA ALA A 244 7.89 -5.36 -8.58
C ALA A 244 8.51 -4.52 -9.70
N ALA A 245 9.57 -5.02 -10.35
CA ALA A 245 10.25 -4.34 -11.44
C ALA A 245 9.66 -4.63 -12.83
N GLY A 246 8.97 -5.75 -12.99
CA GLY A 246 8.25 -6.11 -14.22
C GLY A 246 6.87 -5.51 -14.25
#